data_AF-A0A8H3VQJ3-F1
#
_entry.id   AF-A0A8H3VQJ3-F1
#
_cell.length_a   1.000
_cell.length_b   1.000
_cell.length_c   1.000
_cell.angle_alpha   90.00
_cell.angle_beta   90.00
_cell.angle_gamma   90.00
#
_symmetry.space_group_name_H-M   'P 1'
#
loop_
_entity.id
_entity.type
_entity.pdbx_description
1 polymer ?
#
loop_
_entity_poly.entity_id
_entity_poly.type
_entity_poly.pdbx_seq_one_letter_code
_entity_poly.pdbx_strand_id
1 'polypeptide(L)'
;MSLNCDEKLPSSPTLANSPTSPISVVTFAPEYDPESGRLQKKPTFRDRLSFGSQLKDAPPNTTVEEFREQERLATDEIAETDTRTLEASPNGYPRLSTFLASEPNFSLYRGFHTLHSRILLELQDDIAALERDLDEVDKVDDGTEAGKKRLANRQFDLKRSRGEDGFRPRREILAELRTKLLEYDELLIKARDIQGFQKPSYRDYRSVRTWFWNLKPLVSKEAGFIKKKEDIITLRSGREWSSFDGLVESTLRRFDCGLVRVGHSANVPPTKVREHLSTSLILPQRIFCTRELREKTDDQNMFYYSASRVEAFVGLIITSIIFVLLVLPVIVMYKLTSYGQGEHGTFRAIGVLVVFTLLFSAAMSLLTKARRHELFAAAAAYCAVLVVFISNFSGGS
;
A
#
# COMPACT_ATOMS: atom_id res chain seq x y z
N MET A 1 -6.39 -44.41 19.83
CA MET A 1 -6.49 -43.86 21.21
C MET A 1 -7.55 -42.77 21.13
N SER A 2 -8.80 -43.16 21.36
CA SER A 2 -9.98 -42.32 21.23
C SER A 2 -10.25 -41.68 22.59
N LEU A 3 -10.40 -40.36 22.64
CA LEU A 3 -10.84 -39.64 23.83
C LEU A 3 -12.05 -38.79 23.46
N ASN A 4 -13.20 -39.23 23.99
CA ASN A 4 -14.41 -38.43 24.17
C ASN A 4 -14.12 -37.27 25.13
N CYS A 5 -14.62 -36.08 24.80
CA CYS A 5 -14.91 -35.03 25.77
C CYS A 5 -16.22 -34.35 25.38
N ASP A 6 -17.31 -34.81 26.00
CA ASP A 6 -18.51 -34.00 26.26
C ASP A 6 -18.17 -33.05 27.42
N GLU A 7 -18.24 -31.74 27.23
CA GLU A 7 -18.35 -30.81 28.36
C GLU A 7 -19.18 -29.57 27.99
N LYS A 8 -20.12 -29.27 28.89
CA LYS A 8 -21.24 -28.33 28.80
C LYS A 8 -20.80 -26.86 28.69
N LEU A 9 -21.50 -26.12 27.83
CA LEU A 9 -21.51 -24.66 27.79
C LEU A 9 -22.11 -24.07 29.09
N PRO A 10 -21.48 -23.07 29.74
CA PRO A 10 -22.11 -22.33 30.83
C PRO A 10 -23.04 -21.23 30.29
N SER A 11 -24.22 -21.15 30.90
CA SER A 11 -25.28 -20.18 30.68
C SER A 11 -24.86 -18.74 31.03
N SER A 12 -25.08 -17.81 30.10
CA SER A 12 -24.89 -16.37 30.29
C SER A 12 -25.86 -15.78 31.34
N PRO A 13 -25.42 -14.82 32.17
CA PRO A 13 -26.26 -14.20 33.19
C PRO A 13 -27.20 -13.14 32.60
N THR A 14 -28.42 -13.12 33.13
CA THR A 14 -29.49 -12.15 32.86
C THR A 14 -29.25 -10.85 33.63
N LEU A 15 -29.21 -9.71 32.94
CA LEU A 15 -29.29 -8.34 33.46
C LEU A 15 -29.78 -7.47 32.30
N ALA A 16 -30.61 -6.45 32.43
CA ALA A 16 -31.64 -6.03 33.37
C ALA A 16 -32.45 -5.00 32.56
N ASN A 17 -33.78 -4.98 32.73
CA ASN A 17 -34.68 -4.10 31.97
C ASN A 17 -34.28 -2.62 32.12
N SER A 18 -33.98 -1.96 31.00
CA SER A 18 -33.88 -0.50 30.90
C SER A 18 -35.25 0.11 30.54
N PRO A 19 -35.53 1.35 30.98
CA PRO A 19 -36.89 1.87 31.05
C PRO A 19 -37.47 2.19 29.67
N THR A 20 -38.75 1.86 29.52
CA THR A 20 -39.63 2.22 28.41
C THR A 20 -39.64 3.73 28.16
N SER A 21 -39.10 4.16 27.01
CA SER A 21 -39.38 5.46 26.41
C SER A 21 -40.58 5.33 25.45
N PRO A 22 -41.57 6.25 25.48
CA PRO A 22 -42.80 6.14 24.70
C PRO A 22 -42.65 6.90 23.39
N ILE A 23 -41.76 6.47 22.49
CA ILE A 23 -41.72 7.01 21.13
C ILE A 23 -41.46 5.83 20.19
N SER A 24 -42.46 5.54 19.35
CA SER A 24 -42.35 4.55 18.28
C SER A 24 -41.21 4.96 17.34
N VAL A 25 -40.03 4.38 17.54
CA VAL A 25 -38.90 4.53 16.64
C VAL A 25 -39.35 3.99 15.28
N VAL A 26 -39.41 4.86 14.27
CA VAL A 26 -39.48 4.40 12.88
C VAL A 26 -38.12 3.78 12.58
N THR A 27 -38.03 2.49 12.83
CA THR A 27 -36.84 1.67 12.58
C THR A 27 -36.57 1.66 11.08
N PHE A 28 -35.57 2.42 10.63
CA PHE A 28 -35.06 2.36 9.25
C PHE A 28 -34.10 1.18 9.04
N ALA A 29 -33.86 0.35 10.06
CA ALA A 29 -33.21 -0.93 9.87
C ALA A 29 -34.18 -1.87 9.13
N PRO A 30 -33.75 -2.60 8.09
CA PRO A 30 -34.60 -3.62 7.49
C PRO A 30 -34.92 -4.65 8.57
N GLU A 31 -36.19 -4.68 8.98
CA GLU A 31 -36.68 -5.69 9.89
C GLU A 31 -36.49 -7.05 9.20
N TYR A 32 -35.52 -7.82 9.70
CA TYR A 32 -35.35 -9.21 9.31
C TYR A 32 -36.56 -9.95 9.85
N ASP A 33 -37.54 -10.20 8.98
CA ASP A 33 -38.70 -11.01 9.28
C ASP A 33 -38.29 -12.49 9.34
N PRO A 34 -38.23 -13.11 10.54
CA PRO A 34 -37.72 -14.46 10.71
C PRO A 34 -38.66 -15.52 10.12
N GLU A 35 -39.92 -15.20 9.80
CA GLU A 35 -40.88 -16.16 9.24
C GLU A 35 -40.88 -16.21 7.70
N SER A 36 -40.57 -15.09 7.02
CA SER A 36 -40.65 -15.03 5.55
C SER A 36 -39.32 -15.21 4.80
N GLY A 37 -38.18 -15.17 5.52
CA GLY A 37 -36.84 -15.44 4.95
C GLY A 37 -36.41 -14.49 3.82
N ARG A 38 -37.10 -13.35 3.62
CA ARG A 38 -36.78 -12.37 2.57
C ARG A 38 -36.31 -11.06 3.18
N LEU A 39 -35.14 -10.60 2.73
CA LEU A 39 -34.68 -9.24 2.93
C LEU A 39 -35.61 -8.27 2.16
N GLN A 40 -36.28 -7.35 2.85
CA GLN A 40 -37.09 -6.32 2.21
C GLN A 40 -36.22 -5.44 1.27
N LYS A 41 -36.84 -4.97 0.19
CA LYS A 41 -36.15 -4.25 -0.90
C LYS A 41 -35.66 -2.89 -0.37
N LYS A 42 -34.33 -2.66 -0.39
CA LYS A 42 -33.75 -1.39 0.07
C LYS A 42 -34.25 -0.22 -0.81
N PRO A 43 -34.70 0.90 -0.22
CA PRO A 43 -35.05 2.10 -0.98
C PRO A 43 -33.81 2.67 -1.68
N THR A 44 -34.02 3.21 -2.88
CA THR A 44 -32.97 3.71 -3.78
C THR A 44 -32.32 4.97 -3.19
N PHE A 45 -31.06 5.26 -3.54
CA PHE A 45 -30.34 6.45 -3.03
C PHE A 45 -31.10 7.77 -3.26
N ARG A 46 -31.81 7.88 -4.38
CA ARG A 46 -32.67 9.02 -4.73
C ARG A 46 -33.88 9.19 -3.81
N ASP A 47 -34.45 8.10 -3.32
CA ASP A 47 -35.63 8.11 -2.45
C ASP A 47 -35.28 8.60 -1.03
N ARG A 48 -34.00 8.47 -0.63
CA ARG A 48 -33.51 8.88 0.70
C ARG A 48 -33.21 10.37 0.85
N LEU A 49 -32.89 11.07 -0.24
CA LEU A 49 -32.44 12.47 -0.24
C LEU A 49 -33.56 13.50 -0.44
N SER A 50 -34.78 13.03 -0.72
CA SER A 50 -35.92 13.88 -1.02
C SER A 50 -36.63 14.29 0.27
N PHE A 51 -36.23 15.44 0.81
CA PHE A 51 -36.80 16.09 2.01
C PHE A 51 -38.33 16.21 1.96
N GLY A 52 -38.90 16.37 0.76
CA GLY A 52 -40.35 16.53 0.56
C GLY A 52 -41.15 15.22 0.39
N SER A 53 -40.52 14.09 0.06
CA SER A 53 -41.23 12.81 -0.05
C SER A 53 -41.31 12.07 1.29
N GLN A 54 -40.25 12.13 2.09
CA GLN A 54 -40.18 11.46 3.40
C GLN A 54 -41.21 12.02 4.41
N LEU A 55 -41.53 13.32 4.32
CA LEU A 55 -42.57 13.95 5.15
C LEU A 55 -44.00 13.55 4.73
N LYS A 56 -44.19 13.11 3.49
CA LYS A 56 -45.48 12.71 2.91
C LYS A 56 -45.90 11.31 3.36
N ASP A 57 -44.91 10.47 3.66
CA ASP A 57 -45.07 9.09 4.13
C ASP A 57 -44.94 8.97 5.67
N ALA A 58 -44.71 10.09 6.37
CA ALA A 58 -44.63 10.13 7.83
C ALA A 58 -46.03 10.02 8.47
N PRO A 59 -46.15 9.38 9.65
CA PRO A 59 -47.43 9.29 10.37
C PRO A 59 -48.07 10.67 10.57
N PRO A 60 -49.41 10.80 10.48
CA PRO A 60 -50.12 12.09 10.39
C PRO A 60 -49.94 13.05 11.58
N ASN A 61 -49.28 12.61 12.66
CA ASN A 61 -49.00 13.41 13.87
C ASN A 61 -47.53 13.79 14.04
N THR A 62 -46.64 13.45 13.10
CA THR A 62 -45.20 13.72 13.24
C THR A 62 -44.92 15.18 12.92
N THR A 63 -44.36 15.92 13.88
CA THR A 63 -44.00 17.33 13.69
C THR A 63 -42.69 17.45 12.90
N VAL A 64 -42.50 18.60 12.22
CA VAL A 64 -41.25 18.89 11.47
C VAL A 64 -40.01 18.86 12.39
N GLU A 65 -40.18 19.20 13.66
CA GLU A 65 -39.08 19.19 14.64
C GLU A 65 -38.68 17.76 15.06
N GLU A 66 -39.65 16.85 15.24
CA GLU A 66 -39.37 15.43 15.50
C GLU A 66 -38.64 14.77 14.32
N PHE A 67 -39.00 15.12 13.09
CA PHE A 67 -38.32 14.62 11.90
C PHE A 67 -36.86 15.14 11.81
N ARG A 68 -36.61 16.42 12.13
CA ARG A 68 -35.26 16.98 12.22
C ARG A 68 -34.43 16.37 13.35
N GLU A 69 -35.06 16.03 14.46
CA GLU A 69 -34.40 15.32 15.56
C GLU A 69 -34.02 13.90 15.16
N GLN A 70 -34.91 13.18 14.47
CA GLN A 70 -34.60 11.86 13.90
C GLN A 70 -33.47 11.92 12.87
N GLU A 71 -33.46 12.93 11.98
CA GLU A 71 -32.37 13.10 11.01
C GLU A 71 -31.03 13.39 11.71
N ARG A 72 -31.04 14.18 12.79
CA ARG A 72 -29.85 14.41 13.63
C ARG A 72 -29.37 13.14 14.31
N LEU A 73 -30.26 12.40 14.97
CA LEU A 73 -29.93 11.13 15.63
C LEU A 73 -29.40 10.10 14.63
N ALA A 74 -30.01 9.99 13.45
CA ALA A 74 -29.53 9.12 12.39
C ALA A 74 -28.16 9.58 11.87
N THR A 75 -27.92 10.89 11.74
CA THR A 75 -26.60 11.41 11.34
C THR A 75 -25.55 11.14 12.41
N ASP A 76 -25.89 11.28 13.69
CA ASP A 76 -25.00 11.00 14.81
C ASP A 76 -24.68 9.50 14.92
N GLU A 77 -25.67 8.62 14.75
CA GLU A 77 -25.49 7.16 14.69
C GLU A 77 -24.65 6.74 13.46
N ILE A 78 -24.89 7.35 12.30
CA ILE A 78 -24.07 7.12 11.09
C ILE A 78 -22.64 7.62 11.29
N ALA A 79 -22.44 8.67 12.09
CA ALA A 79 -21.12 9.23 12.40
C ALA A 79 -20.40 8.46 13.52
N GLU A 80 -21.12 7.71 14.36
CA GLU A 80 -20.53 6.89 15.42
C GLU A 80 -19.65 5.80 14.81
N THR A 81 -18.35 5.86 15.12
CA THR A 81 -17.36 4.95 14.58
C THR A 81 -16.65 4.25 15.74
N ASP A 82 -16.80 2.92 15.83
CA ASP A 82 -16.02 2.11 16.79
C ASP A 82 -14.58 1.99 16.32
N THR A 83 -13.68 2.75 16.94
CA THR A 83 -12.25 2.74 16.63
C THR A 83 -11.49 2.04 17.75
N ARG A 84 -10.81 0.95 17.39
CA ARG A 84 -9.92 0.25 18.34
C ARG A 84 -8.65 1.05 18.56
N THR A 85 -8.46 1.57 19.77
CA THR A 85 -7.23 2.27 20.16
C THR A 85 -6.06 1.31 20.39
N LEU A 86 -4.82 1.78 20.20
CA LEU A 86 -3.63 0.98 20.46
C LEU A 86 -3.51 0.58 21.93
N GLU A 87 -3.88 1.49 22.82
CA GLU A 87 -3.73 1.40 24.27
C GLU A 87 -4.72 0.40 24.86
N ALA A 88 -5.90 0.24 24.26
CA ALA A 88 -6.88 -0.78 24.62
C ALA A 88 -6.35 -2.21 24.43
N SER A 89 -5.41 -2.42 23.49
CA SER A 89 -4.76 -3.72 23.33
C SER A 89 -3.66 -3.94 24.38
N PRO A 90 -3.61 -5.11 25.04
CA PRO A 90 -2.56 -5.41 26.02
C PRO A 90 -1.17 -5.46 25.38
N ASN A 91 -0.15 -5.00 26.12
CA ASN A 91 1.23 -4.99 25.64
C ASN A 91 1.71 -6.40 25.27
N GLY A 92 2.43 -6.54 24.16
CA GLY A 92 2.74 -7.84 23.56
C GLY A 92 2.39 -7.91 22.08
N TYR A 93 2.20 -9.15 21.60
CA TYR A 93 1.67 -9.42 20.26
C TYR A 93 0.32 -8.76 19.96
N PRO A 94 -0.66 -8.67 20.89
CA PRO A 94 -1.94 -8.01 20.62
C PRO A 94 -1.79 -6.53 20.28
N ARG A 95 -0.98 -5.78 21.06
CA ARG A 95 -0.70 -4.38 20.76
C ARG A 95 0.17 -4.21 19.52
N LEU A 96 1.13 -5.10 19.28
CA LEU A 96 1.93 -5.09 18.06
C LEU A 96 1.07 -5.32 16.81
N SER A 97 0.17 -6.30 16.80
CA SER A 97 -0.71 -6.54 15.66
C SER A 97 -1.64 -5.37 15.42
N THR A 98 -2.18 -4.77 16.50
CA THR A 98 -3.01 -3.56 16.42
C THR A 98 -2.22 -2.40 15.82
N PHE A 99 -0.96 -2.22 16.22
CA PHE A 99 -0.05 -1.21 15.67
C PHE A 99 0.28 -1.45 14.18
N LEU A 100 0.70 -2.66 13.80
CA LEU A 100 1.05 -2.97 12.41
C LEU A 100 -0.16 -2.89 11.47
N ALA A 101 -1.36 -3.15 11.98
CA ALA A 101 -2.62 -3.02 11.26
C ALA A 101 -3.19 -1.58 11.29
N SER A 102 -2.71 -0.71 12.19
CA SER A 102 -3.27 0.63 12.38
C SER A 102 -3.12 1.51 11.14
N GLU A 103 -2.03 1.34 10.38
CA GLU A 103 -1.82 2.02 9.10
C GLU A 103 -1.12 1.12 8.08
N PRO A 104 -1.44 1.26 6.77
CA PRO A 104 -0.74 0.55 5.72
C PRO A 104 0.78 0.82 5.70
N ASN A 105 1.24 2.01 6.11
CA ASN A 105 2.67 2.34 6.23
C ASN A 105 3.41 1.51 7.28
N PHE A 106 2.70 1.06 8.32
CA PHE A 106 3.29 0.32 9.43
C PHE A 106 3.19 -1.19 9.25
N SER A 107 2.60 -1.66 8.15
CA SER A 107 2.45 -3.08 7.79
C SER A 107 3.78 -3.74 7.39
N LEU A 108 4.73 -3.77 8.35
CA LEU A 108 6.11 -4.22 8.14
C LEU A 108 6.29 -5.67 8.61
N TYR A 109 6.74 -6.52 7.70
CA TYR A 109 6.96 -7.94 7.96
C TYR A 109 8.28 -8.41 7.35
N ARG A 110 8.75 -9.58 7.77
CA ARG A 110 9.91 -10.20 7.12
C ARG A 110 9.48 -10.93 5.84
N GLY A 111 10.25 -10.73 4.77
CA GLY A 111 10.08 -11.44 3.49
C GLY A 111 10.83 -12.78 3.43
N PHE A 112 11.77 -13.05 4.34
CA PHE A 112 12.52 -14.31 4.44
C PHE A 112 13.21 -14.75 3.13
N HIS A 113 13.68 -13.80 2.31
CA HIS A 113 14.19 -14.07 0.95
C HIS A 113 15.32 -15.11 0.95
N THR A 114 16.28 -14.99 1.87
CA THR A 114 17.39 -15.94 1.99
C THR A 114 16.91 -17.36 2.34
N LEU A 115 15.84 -17.51 3.13
CA LEU A 115 15.31 -18.83 3.46
C LEU A 115 14.55 -19.43 2.27
N HIS A 116 13.76 -18.62 1.55
CA HIS A 116 13.13 -19.07 0.31
C HIS A 116 14.17 -19.54 -0.71
N SER A 117 15.26 -18.78 -0.90
CA SER A 117 16.36 -19.20 -1.78
C SER A 117 17.01 -20.51 -1.34
N ARG A 118 17.22 -20.71 -0.03
CA ARG A 118 17.81 -21.96 0.48
C ARG A 118 16.94 -23.18 0.17
N ILE A 119 15.64 -23.08 0.43
CA ILE A 119 14.71 -24.19 0.16
C ILE A 119 14.60 -24.44 -1.35
N LEU A 120 14.59 -23.38 -2.18
CA LEU A 120 14.61 -23.54 -3.64
C LEU A 120 15.87 -24.27 -4.12
N LEU A 121 17.04 -23.95 -3.57
CA LEU A 121 18.30 -24.63 -3.92
C LEU A 121 18.29 -26.10 -3.47
N GLU A 122 17.71 -26.40 -2.31
CA GLU A 122 17.54 -27.78 -1.81
C GLU A 122 16.64 -28.60 -2.75
N LEU A 123 15.48 -28.03 -3.14
CA LEU A 123 14.58 -28.67 -4.10
C LEU A 123 15.22 -28.83 -5.49
N GLN A 124 16.05 -27.89 -5.92
CA GLN A 124 16.80 -28.02 -7.19
C GLN A 124 17.78 -29.19 -7.17
N ASP A 125 18.50 -29.37 -6.06
CA ASP A 125 19.45 -30.50 -5.92
C ASP A 125 18.69 -31.84 -5.87
N ASP A 126 17.58 -31.91 -5.13
CA ASP A 126 16.70 -33.09 -5.10
C ASP A 126 16.21 -33.46 -6.51
N ILE A 127 15.71 -32.49 -7.28
CA ILE A 127 15.24 -32.70 -8.65
C ILE A 127 16.39 -33.17 -9.55
N ALA A 128 17.56 -32.52 -9.46
CA ALA A 128 18.73 -32.88 -10.25
C ALA A 128 19.31 -34.26 -9.88
N ALA A 129 19.16 -34.70 -8.63
CA ALA A 129 19.50 -36.06 -8.21
C ALA A 129 18.54 -37.08 -8.84
N LEU A 130 17.24 -36.83 -8.79
CA LEU A 130 16.23 -37.71 -9.41
C LEU A 130 16.37 -37.77 -10.93
N GLU A 131 16.75 -36.65 -11.58
CA GLU A 131 17.06 -36.61 -13.02
C GLU A 131 18.26 -37.51 -13.34
N ARG A 132 19.35 -37.40 -12.58
CA ARG A 132 20.53 -38.28 -12.74
C ARG A 132 20.19 -39.76 -12.52
N ASP A 133 19.37 -40.06 -11.52
CA ASP A 133 18.92 -41.43 -11.26
C ASP A 133 18.10 -41.99 -12.44
N LEU A 134 17.25 -41.16 -13.07
CA LEU A 134 16.51 -41.54 -14.28
C LEU A 134 17.46 -41.79 -15.46
N ASP A 135 18.39 -40.87 -15.71
CA ASP A 135 19.37 -40.99 -16.78
C ASP A 135 20.25 -42.24 -16.63
N GLU A 136 20.63 -42.58 -15.39
CA GLU A 136 21.39 -43.80 -15.10
C GLU A 136 20.56 -45.06 -15.40
N VAL A 137 19.31 -45.10 -14.95
CA VAL A 137 18.39 -46.21 -15.22
C VAL A 137 18.13 -46.37 -16.72
N ASP A 138 17.97 -45.26 -17.45
CA ASP A 138 17.77 -45.24 -18.90
C ASP A 138 19.02 -45.75 -19.63
N LYS A 139 20.21 -45.30 -19.22
CA LYS A 139 21.49 -45.74 -19.79
C LYS A 139 21.76 -47.22 -19.57
N VAL A 140 21.44 -47.73 -18.37
CA VAL A 140 21.58 -49.17 -18.07
C VAL A 140 20.60 -50.00 -18.89
N ASP A 141 19.35 -49.54 -19.02
CA ASP A 141 18.35 -50.25 -19.83
C ASP A 141 18.73 -50.27 -21.33
N ASP A 142 19.32 -49.20 -21.87
CA ASP A 142 19.80 -49.16 -23.26
C ASP A 142 20.93 -50.16 -23.54
N GLY A 143 21.75 -50.47 -22.53
CA GLY A 143 22.84 -51.44 -22.62
C GLY A 143 22.42 -52.91 -22.76
N THR A 144 21.13 -53.24 -22.61
CA THR A 144 20.63 -54.64 -22.63
C THR A 144 19.41 -54.81 -23.53
N GLU A 145 19.28 -55.96 -24.20
CA GLU A 145 18.10 -56.24 -25.05
C GLU A 145 16.79 -56.32 -24.26
N ALA A 146 16.85 -56.75 -23.00
CA ALA A 146 15.70 -56.71 -22.10
C ALA A 146 15.34 -55.28 -21.68
N GLY A 147 16.34 -54.44 -21.38
CA GLY A 147 16.14 -53.04 -21.02
C GLY A 147 15.62 -52.19 -22.19
N LYS A 148 16.08 -52.41 -23.42
CA LYS A 148 15.51 -51.76 -24.62
C LYS A 148 14.01 -52.01 -24.77
N LYS A 149 13.52 -53.21 -24.42
CA LYS A 149 12.08 -53.51 -24.40
C LYS A 149 11.34 -52.73 -23.30
N ARG A 150 11.98 -52.50 -22.14
CA ARG A 150 11.43 -51.66 -21.06
C ARG A 150 11.34 -50.19 -21.49
N LEU A 151 12.39 -49.65 -22.12
CA LEU A 151 12.41 -48.29 -22.66
C LEU A 151 11.30 -48.05 -23.69
N ALA A 152 11.09 -49.00 -24.60
CA ALA A 152 10.08 -48.89 -25.65
C ALA A 152 8.64 -49.21 -25.19
N ASN A 153 8.47 -49.91 -24.06
CA ASN A 153 7.15 -50.34 -23.60
C ASN A 153 7.01 -50.30 -22.08
N ARG A 154 6.16 -49.37 -21.63
CA ARG A 154 5.82 -49.13 -20.23
C ARG A 154 5.32 -50.38 -19.49
N GLN A 155 4.61 -51.29 -20.13
CA GLN A 155 4.15 -52.52 -19.46
C GLN A 155 5.31 -53.44 -19.07
N PHE A 156 6.41 -53.43 -19.83
CA PHE A 156 7.61 -54.17 -19.46
C PHE A 156 8.37 -53.45 -18.34
N ASP A 157 8.41 -52.12 -18.34
CA ASP A 157 9.00 -51.33 -17.26
C ASP A 157 8.27 -51.54 -15.91
N LEU A 158 6.93 -51.59 -15.92
CA LEU A 158 6.11 -51.82 -14.73
C LEU A 158 6.33 -53.18 -14.05
N LYS A 159 6.86 -54.17 -14.78
CA LYS A 159 7.14 -55.49 -14.24
C LYS A 159 8.47 -55.54 -13.47
N ARG A 160 9.31 -54.51 -13.60
CA ARG A 160 10.59 -54.41 -12.91
C ARG A 160 10.36 -54.28 -11.40
N SER A 161 10.86 -55.25 -10.64
CA SER A 161 10.79 -55.24 -9.17
C SER A 161 12.12 -54.76 -8.57
N ARG A 162 12.07 -54.16 -7.37
CA ARG A 162 13.28 -53.89 -6.58
C ARG A 162 13.97 -55.23 -6.28
N GLY A 163 15.10 -55.53 -6.95
CA GLY A 163 15.91 -56.71 -6.65
C GLY A 163 16.59 -57.40 -7.85
N GLU A 164 16.16 -57.18 -9.09
CA GLU A 164 16.82 -57.79 -10.26
C GLU A 164 18.22 -57.21 -10.50
N ASP A 165 18.36 -55.89 -10.39
CA ASP A 165 19.57 -55.17 -10.80
C ASP A 165 20.09 -54.19 -9.74
N GLY A 166 19.44 -54.12 -8.57
CA GLY A 166 19.72 -53.14 -7.51
C GLY A 166 19.21 -51.71 -7.75
N PHE A 167 18.79 -51.37 -8.97
CA PHE A 167 18.26 -50.05 -9.32
C PHE A 167 16.82 -49.83 -8.84
N ARG A 168 16.50 -48.57 -8.53
CA ARG A 168 15.15 -48.14 -8.18
C ARG A 168 14.24 -48.18 -9.43
N PRO A 169 12.99 -48.67 -9.33
CA PRO A 169 12.07 -48.66 -10.47
C PRO A 169 11.79 -47.24 -10.96
N ARG A 170 11.83 -47.04 -12.30
CA ARG A 170 11.61 -45.74 -12.97
C ARG A 170 10.31 -45.06 -12.49
N ARG A 171 9.24 -45.83 -12.30
CA ARG A 171 7.95 -45.33 -11.79
C ARG A 171 8.06 -44.66 -10.43
N GLU A 172 8.89 -45.17 -9.52
CA GLU A 172 9.05 -44.60 -8.19
C GLU A 172 9.82 -43.28 -8.26
N ILE A 173 10.88 -43.22 -9.06
CA ILE A 173 11.67 -42.01 -9.29
C ILE A 173 10.78 -40.93 -9.92
N LEU A 174 10.01 -41.28 -10.96
CA LEU A 174 9.07 -40.37 -11.62
C LEU A 174 7.94 -39.89 -10.68
N ALA A 175 7.48 -40.74 -9.76
CA ALA A 175 6.45 -40.35 -8.80
C ALA A 175 6.98 -39.32 -7.79
N GLU A 176 8.21 -39.52 -7.30
CA GLU A 176 8.87 -38.59 -6.40
C GLU A 176 9.24 -37.27 -7.12
N LEU A 177 9.78 -37.37 -8.33
CA LEU A 177 10.11 -36.23 -9.18
C LEU A 177 8.87 -35.37 -9.44
N ARG A 178 7.72 -35.98 -9.72
CA ARG A 178 6.45 -35.25 -9.89
C ARG A 178 6.08 -34.44 -8.66
N THR A 179 6.23 -35.02 -7.46
CA THR A 179 5.94 -34.31 -6.20
C THR A 179 6.91 -33.14 -6.02
N LYS A 180 8.22 -33.38 -6.18
CA LYS A 180 9.26 -32.35 -6.01
C LYS A 180 9.14 -31.22 -7.01
N LEU A 181 8.81 -31.51 -8.27
CA LEU A 181 8.57 -30.48 -9.29
C LEU A 181 7.38 -29.59 -8.91
N LEU A 182 6.27 -30.16 -8.43
CA LEU A 182 5.11 -29.38 -8.01
C LEU A 182 5.43 -28.48 -6.80
N GLU A 183 6.15 -29.01 -5.81
CA GLU A 183 6.60 -28.24 -4.65
C GLU A 183 7.54 -27.10 -5.05
N TYR A 184 8.49 -27.38 -5.95
CA TYR A 184 9.43 -26.40 -6.48
C TYR A 184 8.72 -25.29 -7.26
N ASP A 185 7.84 -25.64 -8.20
CA ASP A 185 7.11 -24.68 -9.03
C ASP A 185 6.22 -23.77 -8.17
N GLU A 186 5.51 -24.35 -7.20
CA GLU A 186 4.67 -23.59 -6.27
C GLU A 186 5.50 -22.62 -5.42
N LEU A 187 6.62 -23.09 -4.86
CA LEU A 187 7.50 -22.25 -4.05
C LEU A 187 8.16 -21.15 -4.89
N LEU A 188 8.55 -21.44 -6.12
CA LEU A 188 9.20 -20.48 -7.02
C LEU A 188 8.25 -19.34 -7.40
N ILE A 189 7.00 -19.66 -7.71
CA ILE A 189 5.96 -18.67 -8.00
C ILE A 189 5.70 -17.80 -6.76
N LYS A 190 5.53 -18.42 -5.59
CA LYS A 190 5.33 -17.68 -4.33
C LYS A 190 6.54 -16.79 -3.99
N ALA A 191 7.77 -17.27 -4.19
CA ALA A 191 8.98 -16.51 -3.95
C ALA A 191 9.07 -15.28 -4.87
N ARG A 192 8.68 -15.43 -6.15
CA ARG A 192 8.55 -14.29 -7.09
C ARG A 192 7.53 -13.28 -6.60
N ASP A 193 6.37 -13.74 -6.14
CA ASP A 193 5.31 -12.85 -5.64
C ASP A 193 5.77 -12.10 -4.39
N ILE A 194 6.49 -12.77 -3.48
CA ILE A 194 7.09 -12.15 -2.30
C ILE A 194 8.14 -11.11 -2.71
N GLN A 195 8.98 -11.41 -3.70
CA GLN A 195 9.96 -10.46 -4.23
C GLN A 195 9.31 -9.24 -4.91
N GLY A 196 8.04 -9.36 -5.30
CA GLY A 196 7.23 -8.25 -5.82
C GLY A 196 6.81 -7.24 -4.75
N PHE A 197 6.85 -7.59 -3.46
CA PHE A 197 6.56 -6.63 -2.39
C PHE A 197 7.61 -5.52 -2.34
N GLN A 198 7.15 -4.33 -1.98
CA GLN A 198 8.05 -3.19 -1.84
C GLN A 198 8.80 -3.22 -0.52
N LYS A 199 9.96 -2.57 -0.52
CA LYS A 199 10.66 -2.22 0.71
C LYS A 199 10.01 -0.99 1.32
N PRO A 200 9.90 -0.91 2.67
CA PRO A 200 9.38 0.28 3.30
C PRO A 200 10.26 1.50 3.05
N SER A 201 9.64 2.68 3.07
CA SER A 201 10.36 3.95 3.13
C SER A 201 11.29 3.97 4.37
N TYR A 202 12.38 4.73 4.28
CA TYR A 202 13.26 4.96 5.43
C TYR A 202 12.48 5.56 6.61
N ARG A 203 11.56 6.49 6.33
CA ARG A 203 10.72 7.14 7.33
C ARG A 203 9.82 6.12 8.03
N ASP A 204 9.08 5.33 7.27
CA ASP A 204 8.14 4.34 7.82
C ASP A 204 8.86 3.29 8.68
N TYR A 205 9.96 2.75 8.15
CA TYR A 205 10.82 1.83 8.90
C TYR A 205 11.33 2.47 10.19
N ARG A 206 11.78 3.74 10.14
CA ARG A 206 12.26 4.45 11.33
C ARG A 206 11.15 4.71 12.35
N SER A 207 9.94 5.03 11.92
CA SER A 207 8.78 5.21 12.80
C SER A 207 8.48 3.94 13.58
N VAL A 208 8.37 2.80 12.88
CA VAL A 208 8.14 1.50 13.53
C VAL A 208 9.31 1.13 14.45
N ARG A 209 10.57 1.34 14.03
CA ARG A 209 11.75 1.08 14.87
C ARG A 209 11.78 1.93 16.14
N THR A 210 11.38 3.19 16.04
CA THR A 210 11.30 4.11 17.17
C THR A 210 10.22 3.68 18.14
N TRP A 211 9.06 3.28 17.64
CA TRP A 211 7.99 2.72 18.46
C TRP A 211 8.42 1.43 19.19
N PHE A 212 9.08 0.49 18.49
CA PHE A 212 9.67 -0.70 19.11
C PHE A 212 10.69 -0.37 20.21
N TRP A 213 11.46 0.71 20.04
CA TRP A 213 12.45 1.15 21.02
C TRP A 213 11.80 1.73 22.28
N ASN A 214 10.75 2.54 22.10
CA ASN A 214 10.06 3.22 23.18
C ASN A 214 9.18 2.25 23.99
N LEU A 215 8.33 1.48 23.29
CA LEU A 215 7.33 0.63 23.94
C LEU A 215 7.88 -0.75 24.33
N LYS A 216 8.87 -1.26 23.58
CA LYS A 216 9.42 -2.63 23.74
C LYS A 216 8.32 -3.69 23.88
N PRO A 217 7.45 -3.84 22.85
CA PRO A 217 6.28 -4.72 22.94
C PRO A 217 6.63 -6.20 23.00
N LEU A 218 7.82 -6.62 22.54
CA LEU A 218 8.25 -8.01 22.49
C LEU A 218 9.57 -8.21 23.23
N VAL A 219 9.86 -9.45 23.60
CA VAL A 219 11.18 -9.84 24.14
C VAL A 219 12.28 -9.61 23.11
N SER A 220 13.49 -9.25 23.57
CA SER A 220 14.61 -8.85 22.71
C SER A 220 14.95 -9.85 21.60
N LYS A 221 14.79 -11.16 21.85
CA LYS A 221 15.05 -12.24 20.88
C LYS A 221 14.03 -12.21 19.73
N GLU A 222 12.76 -12.02 20.05
CA GLU A 222 11.67 -11.95 19.06
C GLU A 222 11.66 -10.61 18.33
N ALA A 223 11.84 -9.49 19.05
CA ALA A 223 11.94 -8.15 18.48
C ALA A 223 13.15 -7.98 17.52
N GLY A 224 14.08 -8.94 17.48
CA GLY A 224 15.23 -8.92 16.59
C GLY A 224 14.86 -8.90 15.10
N PHE A 225 13.67 -9.38 14.72
CA PHE A 225 13.26 -9.44 13.31
C PHE A 225 13.27 -8.05 12.65
N ILE A 226 12.80 -7.02 13.37
CA ILE A 226 12.65 -5.67 12.82
C ILE A 226 13.99 -4.99 12.56
N LYS A 227 15.11 -5.55 13.07
CA LYS A 227 16.46 -5.00 12.85
C LYS A 227 17.04 -5.39 11.48
N LYS A 228 16.51 -6.44 10.83
CA LYS A 228 16.96 -6.95 9.53
C LYS A 228 16.38 -6.13 8.37
N LYS A 229 16.79 -4.87 8.26
CA LYS A 229 16.17 -3.86 7.37
C LYS A 229 16.03 -4.35 5.93
N GLU A 230 17.03 -5.05 5.43
CA GLU A 230 17.10 -5.61 4.07
C GLU A 230 16.05 -6.69 3.78
N ASP A 231 15.56 -7.37 4.82
CA ASP A 231 14.57 -8.44 4.74
C ASP A 231 13.17 -7.98 5.17
N ILE A 232 13.00 -6.70 5.49
CA ILE A 232 11.68 -6.13 5.77
C ILE A 232 10.99 -5.73 4.46
N ILE A 233 9.75 -6.19 4.33
CA ILE A 233 8.82 -5.85 3.25
C ILE A 233 7.61 -5.10 3.83
N THR A 234 6.93 -4.33 2.99
CA THR A 234 5.64 -3.73 3.31
C THR A 234 4.52 -4.39 2.51
N LEU A 235 3.38 -4.62 3.15
CA LEU A 235 2.16 -5.09 2.46
C LEU A 235 1.46 -3.97 1.67
N ARG A 236 1.93 -2.72 1.80
CA ARG A 236 1.45 -1.61 1.00
C ARG A 236 1.64 -1.92 -0.48
N SER A 237 0.53 -1.99 -1.21
CA SER A 237 0.53 -2.02 -2.67
C SER A 237 0.74 -0.61 -3.21
N GLY A 238 1.64 -0.44 -4.18
CA GLY A 238 1.71 0.80 -4.97
C GLY A 238 3.12 1.40 -5.08
N ARG A 239 3.59 1.56 -6.33
CA ARG A 239 4.87 2.19 -6.75
C ARG A 239 4.96 3.69 -6.44
N GLU A 240 4.08 4.21 -5.59
CA GLU A 240 3.69 5.63 -5.64
C GLU A 240 4.51 6.53 -4.72
N TRP A 241 5.23 5.96 -3.74
CA TRP A 241 5.85 6.76 -2.67
C TRP A 241 7.37 6.61 -2.53
N SER A 242 7.98 5.48 -2.89
CA SER A 242 9.42 5.29 -2.65
C SER A 242 10.32 6.27 -3.41
N SER A 243 9.93 6.64 -4.64
CA SER A 243 10.71 7.57 -5.48
C SER A 243 10.55 9.04 -5.05
N PHE A 244 9.48 9.36 -4.33
CA PHE A 244 9.11 10.72 -3.95
C PHE A 244 9.45 11.05 -2.51
N ASP A 245 9.68 10.04 -1.67
CA ASP A 245 9.93 10.19 -0.24
C ASP A 245 11.06 11.20 0.04
N GLY A 246 12.15 11.14 -0.73
CA GLY A 246 13.25 12.11 -0.61
C GLY A 246 12.86 13.55 -0.96
N LEU A 247 12.00 13.74 -1.98
CA LEU A 247 11.51 15.07 -2.38
C LEU A 247 10.50 15.61 -1.36
N VAL A 248 9.57 14.75 -0.93
CA VAL A 248 8.57 15.08 0.09
C VAL A 248 9.23 15.41 1.41
N GLU A 249 10.21 14.62 1.86
CA GLU A 249 10.99 14.89 3.06
C GLU A 249 11.75 16.21 2.94
N SER A 250 12.43 16.45 1.81
CA SER A 250 13.15 17.71 1.57
C SER A 250 12.22 18.92 1.59
N THR A 251 11.02 18.77 1.06
CA THR A 251 10.03 19.85 0.93
C THR A 251 9.33 20.11 2.27
N LEU A 252 8.90 19.06 2.97
CA LEU A 252 8.35 19.15 4.34
C LEU A 252 9.37 19.80 5.29
N ARG A 253 10.64 19.35 5.27
CA ARG A 253 11.71 19.99 6.06
C ARG A 253 11.90 21.45 5.71
N ARG A 254 11.77 21.82 4.43
CA ARG A 254 11.92 23.22 3.99
C ARG A 254 10.76 24.09 4.44
N PHE A 255 9.54 23.57 4.43
CA PHE A 255 8.36 24.24 4.98
C PHE A 255 8.46 24.38 6.52
N ASP A 256 8.84 23.31 7.23
CA ASP A 256 9.03 23.34 8.69
C ASP A 256 10.14 24.33 9.09
N CYS A 257 11.31 24.28 8.44
CA CYS A 257 12.40 25.24 8.70
C CYS A 257 12.04 26.67 8.30
N GLY A 258 11.26 26.87 7.24
CA GLY A 258 10.79 28.18 6.79
C GLY A 258 9.85 28.84 7.80
N LEU A 259 8.90 28.08 8.34
CA LEU A 259 7.99 28.51 9.40
C LEU A 259 8.75 28.83 10.71
N VAL A 260 9.75 28.01 11.07
CA VAL A 260 10.62 28.28 12.23
C VAL A 260 11.46 29.55 12.01
N ARG A 261 11.92 29.82 10.79
CA ARG A 261 12.73 31.01 10.47
C ARG A 261 11.92 32.31 10.46
N VAL A 262 10.64 32.26 10.09
CA VAL A 262 9.72 33.41 10.20
C VAL A 262 9.45 33.76 11.67
N GLY A 263 9.52 32.78 12.58
CA GLY A 263 9.43 32.99 14.03
C GLY A 263 10.66 33.60 14.71
N HIS A 264 11.79 33.77 14.00
CA HIS A 264 13.04 34.28 14.58
C HIS A 264 13.31 35.77 14.34
N SER A 265 12.31 36.55 13.91
CA SER A 265 12.40 38.02 13.87
C SER A 265 12.04 38.70 15.20
N ALA A 266 11.90 37.96 16.30
CA ALA A 266 11.72 38.51 17.63
C ALA A 266 12.77 37.91 18.58
N ASN A 267 13.52 38.78 19.27
CA ASN A 267 14.44 38.39 20.34
C ASN A 267 13.68 37.65 21.46
N VAL A 268 13.65 36.32 21.43
CA VAL A 268 13.00 35.49 22.47
C VAL A 268 14.06 34.62 23.17
N PRO A 269 14.11 34.62 24.51
CA PRO A 269 15.11 33.88 25.29
C PRO A 269 14.98 32.34 25.18
N PRO A 270 16.08 31.59 25.41
CA PRO A 270 16.21 30.16 25.08
C PRO A 270 15.29 29.21 25.86
N THR A 271 14.58 29.69 26.89
CA THR A 271 13.69 28.86 27.73
C THR A 271 12.29 28.64 27.14
N LYS A 272 11.84 29.49 26.19
CA LYS A 272 10.52 29.36 25.53
C LYS A 272 10.55 28.71 24.14
N VAL A 273 11.73 28.33 23.65
CA VAL A 273 11.91 27.70 22.33
C VAL A 273 11.21 26.33 22.27
N ARG A 274 11.16 25.61 23.39
CA ARG A 274 10.58 24.26 23.48
C ARG A 274 9.05 24.23 23.36
N GLU A 275 8.36 25.29 23.78
CA GLU A 275 6.89 25.47 23.67
C GLU A 275 6.46 26.05 22.32
N HIS A 276 7.30 26.89 21.69
CA HIS A 276 7.01 27.36 20.33
C HIS A 276 7.29 26.31 19.25
N LEU A 277 8.28 25.43 19.45
CA LEU A 277 8.53 24.30 18.55
C LEU A 277 7.35 23.32 18.51
N SER A 278 6.67 23.09 19.64
CA SER A 278 5.47 22.25 19.67
C SER A 278 4.31 22.93 18.92
N THR A 279 4.23 24.27 18.94
CA THR A 279 3.20 25.04 18.22
C THR A 279 3.41 25.03 16.69
N SER A 280 4.66 25.08 16.22
CA SER A 280 5.01 25.00 14.79
C SER A 280 4.75 23.62 14.17
N LEU A 281 4.72 22.55 14.98
CA LEU A 281 4.34 21.20 14.56
C LEU A 281 2.82 20.97 14.45
N ILE A 282 1.99 21.88 14.97
CA ILE A 282 0.52 21.75 14.98
C ILE A 282 -0.08 21.94 13.59
N LEU A 283 0.46 22.87 12.80
CA LEU A 283 -0.08 23.23 11.47
C LEU A 283 -0.07 22.05 10.47
N PRO A 284 1.07 21.34 10.25
CA PRO A 284 1.06 20.17 9.37
C PRO A 284 0.21 19.03 9.95
N GLN A 285 0.19 18.83 11.27
CA GLN A 285 -0.65 17.78 11.89
C GLN A 285 -2.15 18.03 11.68
N ARG A 286 -2.60 19.29 11.78
CA ARG A 286 -4.02 19.64 11.61
C ARG A 286 -4.47 19.51 10.15
N ILE A 287 -3.56 19.75 9.21
CA ILE A 287 -3.81 19.64 7.77
C ILE A 287 -3.75 18.18 7.31
N PHE A 288 -2.82 17.38 7.82
CA PHE A 288 -2.56 16.03 7.31
C PHE A 288 -3.12 14.87 8.15
N CYS A 289 -3.65 15.13 9.36
CA CYS A 289 -4.29 14.10 10.20
C CYS A 289 -5.81 14.26 10.19
N THR A 290 -6.53 13.17 9.90
CA THR A 290 -8.00 13.12 10.05
C THR A 290 -8.37 12.93 11.53
N ARG A 291 -9.59 13.31 11.90
CA ARG A 291 -10.09 13.15 13.28
C ARG A 291 -10.05 11.68 13.72
N GLU A 292 -10.48 10.78 12.84
CA GLU A 292 -10.47 9.32 13.04
C GLU A 292 -9.06 8.74 13.25
N LEU A 293 -8.03 9.23 12.53
CA LEU A 293 -6.64 8.75 12.71
C LEU A 293 -6.05 9.21 14.04
N ARG A 294 -6.51 10.36 14.57
CA ARG A 294 -6.08 10.89 15.85
C ARG A 294 -6.67 10.11 17.02
N GLU A 295 -7.82 9.49 16.83
CA GLU A 295 -8.49 8.67 17.85
C GLU A 295 -7.82 7.30 18.02
N LYS A 296 -6.94 6.87 17.09
CA LYS A 296 -6.24 5.57 17.15
C LYS A 296 -5.15 5.47 18.24
N THR A 297 -4.58 6.59 18.72
CA THR A 297 -3.56 6.59 19.79
C THR A 297 -3.61 7.84 20.64
N ASP A 298 -3.26 7.70 21.92
CA ASP A 298 -3.10 8.80 22.87
C ASP A 298 -1.62 9.24 23.03
N ASP A 299 -0.68 8.55 22.37
CA ASP A 299 0.75 8.85 22.47
C ASP A 299 1.16 10.09 21.65
N GLN A 300 1.68 11.11 22.33
CA GLN A 300 2.14 12.37 21.72
C GLN A 300 3.30 12.21 20.73
N ASN A 301 4.02 11.09 20.76
CA ASN A 301 5.16 10.84 19.87
C ASN A 301 4.81 10.03 18.61
N MET A 302 3.55 9.60 18.45
CA MET A 302 3.13 8.80 17.32
C MET A 302 2.23 9.59 16.38
N PHE A 303 2.78 9.99 15.22
CA PHE A 303 2.05 10.78 14.24
C PHE A 303 1.52 9.92 13.10
N TYR A 304 0.21 9.81 13.03
CA TYR A 304 -0.54 9.25 11.91
C TYR A 304 -0.74 10.31 10.83
N TYR A 305 -0.47 9.96 9.56
CA TYR A 305 -0.67 10.85 8.41
C TYR A 305 -1.70 10.22 7.48
N SER A 306 -2.75 10.98 7.13
CA SER A 306 -3.77 10.53 6.18
C SER A 306 -3.17 10.42 4.78
N ALA A 307 -3.11 9.19 4.25
CA ALA A 307 -2.57 8.92 2.91
C ALA A 307 -3.17 9.85 1.85
N SER A 308 -4.50 10.01 1.82
CA SER A 308 -5.20 10.83 0.82
C SER A 308 -4.83 12.31 0.87
N ARG A 309 -4.55 12.86 2.06
CA ARG A 309 -4.17 14.27 2.19
C ARG A 309 -2.72 14.52 1.79
N VAL A 310 -1.83 13.60 2.15
CA VAL A 310 -0.44 13.68 1.68
C VAL A 310 -0.40 13.47 0.16
N GLU A 311 -1.20 12.55 -0.41
CA GLU A 311 -1.37 12.37 -1.86
C GLU A 311 -1.83 13.65 -2.56
N ALA A 312 -2.88 14.30 -2.04
CA ALA A 312 -3.37 15.56 -2.61
C ALA A 312 -2.30 16.67 -2.58
N PHE A 313 -1.55 16.78 -1.48
CA PHE A 313 -0.48 17.77 -1.35
C PHE A 313 0.71 17.50 -2.28
N VAL A 314 1.15 16.24 -2.37
CA VAL A 314 2.20 15.83 -3.30
C VAL A 314 1.75 16.06 -4.74
N GLY A 315 0.51 15.70 -5.07
CA GLY A 315 -0.10 16.01 -6.37
C GLY A 315 -0.11 17.51 -6.69
N LEU A 316 -0.40 18.36 -5.71
CA LEU A 316 -0.37 19.82 -5.86
C LEU A 316 1.05 20.34 -6.13
N ILE A 317 2.07 19.79 -5.46
CA ILE A 317 3.47 20.15 -5.72
C ILE A 317 3.89 19.72 -7.13
N ILE A 318 3.60 18.48 -7.52
CA ILE A 318 3.98 17.96 -8.84
C ILE A 318 3.32 18.77 -9.95
N THR A 319 2.02 19.05 -9.83
CA THR A 319 1.29 19.87 -10.81
C THR A 319 1.84 21.29 -10.87
N SER A 320 2.21 21.89 -9.73
CA SER A 320 2.88 23.20 -9.69
C SER A 320 4.25 23.19 -10.41
N ILE A 321 5.08 22.17 -10.18
CA ILE A 321 6.38 22.03 -10.85
C ILE A 321 6.19 21.89 -12.38
N ILE A 322 5.27 21.03 -12.81
CA ILE A 322 4.97 20.84 -14.23
C ILE A 322 4.47 22.14 -14.86
N PHE A 323 3.58 22.86 -14.19
CA PHE A 323 3.08 24.15 -14.67
C PHE A 323 4.20 25.18 -14.85
N VAL A 324 5.10 25.31 -13.88
CA VAL A 324 6.25 26.21 -13.97
C VAL A 324 7.16 25.81 -15.14
N LEU A 325 7.45 24.52 -15.32
CA LEU A 325 8.27 24.03 -16.43
C LEU A 325 7.62 24.22 -17.80
N LEU A 326 6.29 24.24 -17.88
CA LEU A 326 5.57 24.51 -19.13
C LEU A 326 5.56 26.02 -19.47
N VAL A 327 5.34 26.89 -18.48
CA VAL A 327 5.13 28.33 -18.70
C VAL A 327 6.43 29.13 -18.75
N LEU A 328 7.40 28.81 -17.86
CA LEU A 328 8.65 29.55 -17.75
C LEU A 328 9.41 29.66 -19.08
N PRO A 329 9.47 28.63 -19.93
CA PRO A 329 10.27 28.69 -21.16
C PRO A 329 9.64 29.60 -22.21
N VAL A 330 8.30 29.67 -22.24
CA VAL A 330 7.57 30.63 -23.08
C VAL A 330 7.89 32.06 -22.66
N ILE A 331 7.92 32.34 -21.34
CA ILE A 331 8.27 33.67 -20.81
C ILE A 331 9.73 34.03 -21.11
N VAL A 332 10.66 33.10 -20.88
CA VAL A 332 12.09 33.31 -21.17
C VAL A 332 12.30 33.56 -22.67
N MET A 333 11.62 32.79 -23.52
CA MET A 333 11.66 32.96 -24.96
C MET A 333 11.11 34.32 -25.40
N TYR A 334 9.95 34.74 -24.88
CA TYR A 334 9.41 36.07 -25.15
C TYR A 334 10.42 37.17 -24.80
N LYS A 335 11.08 37.08 -23.63
CA LYS A 335 12.10 38.05 -23.22
C LYS A 335 13.34 38.02 -24.11
N LEU A 336 13.84 36.85 -24.49
CA LEU A 336 15.02 36.72 -25.35
C LEU A 336 14.78 37.26 -26.76
N THR A 337 13.58 37.02 -27.31
CA THR A 337 13.18 37.56 -28.62
C THR A 337 12.96 39.08 -28.56
N SER A 338 12.28 39.61 -27.54
CA SER A 338 11.97 41.05 -27.48
C SER A 338 13.18 41.95 -27.25
N TYR A 339 14.26 41.45 -26.65
CA TYR A 339 15.46 42.27 -26.33
C TYR A 339 16.69 41.96 -27.20
N GLY A 340 16.71 40.88 -27.97
CA GLY A 340 17.91 40.37 -28.63
C GLY A 340 17.82 40.27 -30.16
N GLN A 341 17.83 41.41 -30.87
CA GLN A 341 18.02 41.45 -32.33
C GLN A 341 19.52 41.23 -32.70
N GLY A 342 20.02 40.00 -32.56
CA GLY A 342 21.35 39.63 -33.07
C GLY A 342 21.44 38.15 -33.42
N GLU A 343 22.34 37.77 -34.34
CA GLU A 343 22.50 36.38 -34.84
C GLU A 343 22.74 35.33 -33.74
N HIS A 344 23.24 35.73 -32.57
CA HIS A 344 23.41 34.84 -31.40
C HIS A 344 22.13 34.59 -30.59
N GLY A 345 21.03 35.28 -30.89
CA GLY A 345 19.75 35.16 -30.16
C GLY A 345 19.04 33.83 -30.41
N THR A 346 19.03 33.36 -31.65
CA THR A 346 18.45 32.06 -32.05
C THR A 346 19.19 30.88 -31.42
N PHE A 347 20.52 30.91 -31.38
CA PHE A 347 21.30 29.87 -30.69
C PHE A 347 21.01 29.81 -29.19
N ARG A 348 20.86 30.97 -28.51
CA ARG A 348 20.46 31.02 -27.09
C ARG A 348 19.04 30.49 -26.88
N ALA A 349 18.12 30.84 -27.77
CA ALA A 349 16.75 30.32 -27.77
C ALA A 349 16.69 28.79 -27.90
N ILE A 350 17.40 28.23 -28.89
CA ILE A 350 17.51 26.77 -29.07
C ILE A 350 18.08 26.11 -27.82
N GLY A 351 19.13 26.70 -27.21
CA GLY A 351 19.70 26.21 -25.95
C GLY A 351 18.69 26.17 -24.80
N VAL A 352 17.90 27.25 -24.63
CA VAL A 352 16.82 27.32 -23.64
C VAL A 352 15.79 26.22 -23.89
N LEU A 353 15.36 26.00 -25.14
CA LEU A 353 14.41 24.94 -25.46
C LEU A 353 14.92 23.55 -25.08
N VAL A 354 16.14 23.22 -25.48
CA VAL A 354 16.72 21.90 -25.20
C VAL A 354 16.79 21.68 -23.68
N VAL A 355 17.27 22.66 -22.93
CA VAL A 355 17.37 22.56 -21.46
C VAL A 355 16.00 22.37 -20.83
N PHE A 356 15.01 23.17 -21.19
CA PHE A 356 13.68 23.08 -20.58
C PHE A 356 12.89 21.85 -21.00
N THR A 357 13.03 21.38 -22.24
CA THR A 357 12.48 20.09 -22.66
C THR A 357 13.09 18.95 -21.84
N LEU A 358 14.41 18.95 -21.63
CA LEU A 358 15.07 17.94 -20.80
C LEU A 358 14.59 18.01 -19.35
N LEU A 359 14.46 19.21 -18.77
CA LEU A 359 13.95 19.40 -17.42
C LEU A 359 12.49 18.94 -17.30
N PHE A 360 11.64 19.23 -18.28
CA PHE A 360 10.25 18.78 -18.33
C PHE A 360 10.16 17.25 -18.41
N SER A 361 10.92 16.61 -19.31
CA SER A 361 10.95 15.15 -19.43
C SER A 361 11.52 14.49 -18.18
N ALA A 362 12.56 15.07 -17.56
CA ALA A 362 13.11 14.60 -16.30
C ALA A 362 12.10 14.74 -15.16
N ALA A 363 11.43 15.90 -15.05
CA ALA A 363 10.39 16.13 -14.06
C ALA A 363 9.23 15.16 -14.25
N MET A 364 8.71 14.95 -15.46
CA MET A 364 7.66 13.95 -15.66
C MET A 364 8.12 12.53 -15.37
N SER A 365 9.35 12.14 -15.74
CA SER A 365 9.88 10.79 -15.50
C SER A 365 10.10 10.51 -14.01
N LEU A 366 10.65 11.49 -13.28
CA LEU A 366 10.96 11.36 -11.87
C LEU A 366 9.75 11.63 -10.98
N LEU A 367 8.87 12.54 -11.42
CA LEU A 367 7.76 13.04 -10.61
C LEU A 367 6.40 12.45 -10.97
N THR A 368 6.29 11.61 -11.99
CA THR A 368 5.01 10.97 -12.34
C THR A 368 5.19 9.49 -12.65
N LYS A 369 4.09 8.75 -12.72
CA LYS A 369 4.08 7.35 -13.15
C LYS A 369 4.08 7.20 -14.67
N ALA A 370 4.53 8.22 -15.40
CA ALA A 370 4.43 8.23 -16.84
C ALA A 370 5.18 7.04 -17.45
N ARG A 371 4.47 6.26 -18.28
CA ARG A 371 5.08 5.17 -19.05
C ARG A 371 6.06 5.75 -20.06
N ARG A 372 7.01 4.94 -20.53
CA ARG A 372 8.01 5.38 -21.52
C ARG A 372 7.39 6.05 -22.74
N HIS A 373 6.28 5.51 -23.26
CA HIS A 373 5.57 6.10 -24.40
C HIS A 373 4.84 7.41 -24.08
N GLU A 374 4.31 7.56 -22.85
CA GLU A 374 3.68 8.80 -22.39
C GLU A 374 4.73 9.92 -22.27
N LEU A 375 5.93 9.58 -21.78
CA LEU A 375 7.07 10.51 -21.74
C LEU A 375 7.48 10.98 -23.14
N PHE A 376 7.58 10.06 -24.11
CA PHE A 376 7.90 10.42 -25.50
C PHE A 376 6.83 11.31 -26.14
N ALA A 377 5.55 10.96 -25.98
CA ALA A 377 4.44 11.74 -26.53
C ALA A 377 4.42 13.17 -25.97
N ALA A 378 4.58 13.31 -24.65
CA ALA A 378 4.58 14.62 -24.01
C ALA A 378 5.83 15.45 -24.35
N ALA A 379 7.01 14.83 -24.44
CA ALA A 379 8.23 15.52 -24.87
C ALA A 379 8.09 16.04 -26.31
N ALA A 380 7.53 15.22 -27.22
CA ALA A 380 7.28 15.62 -28.60
C ALA A 380 6.26 16.76 -28.69
N ALA A 381 5.15 16.67 -27.96
CA ALA A 381 4.14 17.73 -27.89
C ALA A 381 4.72 19.04 -27.36
N TYR A 382 5.52 18.96 -26.29
CA TYR A 382 6.18 20.11 -25.68
C TYR A 382 7.20 20.77 -26.63
N CYS A 383 8.04 19.98 -27.28
CA CYS A 383 8.96 20.46 -28.32
C CYS A 383 8.21 21.14 -29.47
N ALA A 384 7.11 20.54 -29.95
CA ALA A 384 6.33 21.10 -31.05
C ALA A 384 5.79 22.49 -30.70
N VAL A 385 5.24 22.66 -29.49
CA VAL A 385 4.75 23.96 -29.00
C VAL A 385 5.88 24.99 -28.98
N LEU A 386 7.03 24.65 -28.39
CA LEU A 386 8.17 25.56 -28.28
C LEU A 386 8.76 25.96 -29.64
N VAL A 387 8.85 25.02 -30.60
CA VAL A 387 9.34 25.29 -31.96
C VAL A 387 8.39 26.20 -32.73
N VAL A 388 7.07 26.00 -32.59
CA VAL A 388 6.07 26.90 -33.19
C VAL A 388 6.21 28.32 -32.64
N PHE A 389 6.45 28.48 -31.33
CA PHE A 389 6.73 29.79 -30.76
C PHE A 389 7.98 30.43 -31.36
N ILE A 390 9.09 29.70 -31.55
CA ILE A 390 10.28 30.22 -32.25
C ILE A 390 9.92 30.71 -33.66
N SER A 391 9.24 29.88 -34.44
CA SER A 391 8.93 30.16 -35.85
C SER A 391 8.11 31.44 -36.01
N ASN A 392 7.10 31.63 -35.15
CA ASN A 392 6.26 32.83 -35.18
C ASN A 392 7.02 34.10 -34.83
N PHE A 393 8.00 34.01 -33.94
CA PHE A 393 8.82 35.16 -33.54
C PHE A 393 9.97 35.46 -34.51
N SER A 394 10.48 34.45 -35.23
CA SER A 394 11.52 34.65 -36.25
C SER A 394 10.99 35.14 -37.60
N GLY A 395 9.72 34.90 -37.92
CA GLY A 395 9.11 35.26 -39.21
C GLY A 395 8.48 36.65 -39.29
N GLY A 396 8.53 37.44 -38.21
CA GLY A 396 7.91 38.77 -38.12
C GLY A 396 8.84 39.96 -38.37
N SER A 397 10.07 39.73 -38.86
CA SER A 397 11.04 40.77 -39.23
C SER A 397 11.01 41.09 -40.71
#